data_AF-A0A382F3H8-F1
#
_entry.id   AF-A0A382F3H8-F1
#
_cell.length_a   1.000
_cell.length_b   1.000
_cell.length_c   1.000
_cell.angle_alpha   90.00
_cell.angle_beta   90.00
_cell.angle_gamma   90.00
#
_symmetry.space_group_name_H-M   'P 1'
#
loop_
_entity.id
_entity.type
_entity.pdbx_description
1 polymer ?
#
loop_
_entity_poly.entity_id
_entity_poly.type
_entity_poly.pdbx_seq_one_letter_code
_entity_poly.pdbx_strand_id
1 'polypeptide(L)' 'MTIKYLKKAIKYPSTDDTKTRVAVQNILNDIEKRREEGIKEITKKFDKYEGEIIVS' A
#
# COMPACT_ATOMS: atom_id res chain seq x y z
N MET A 1 7.06 6.32 44.01
CA MET A 1 6.87 5.39 42.89
C MET A 1 7.65 5.91 41.69
N THR A 2 8.68 5.20 41.24
CA THR A 2 9.53 5.63 40.13
C THR A 2 8.92 5.20 38.80
N ILE A 3 8.66 6.17 37.92
CA ILE A 3 8.10 5.92 36.59
C ILE A 3 9.19 5.23 35.76
N LYS A 4 8.95 3.98 35.37
CA LYS A 4 9.87 3.18 34.55
C LYS A 4 9.51 3.39 33.09
N TYR A 5 10.30 4.19 32.37
CA TYR A 5 10.09 4.41 30.94
C TYR A 5 10.66 3.23 30.15
N LEU A 6 9.85 2.64 29.26
CA LEU A 6 10.31 1.63 28.30
C LEU A 6 11.07 2.32 27.16
N LYS A 7 12.26 1.82 26.84
CA LYS A 7 13.06 2.32 25.71
C LYS A 7 12.29 2.09 24.41
N LYS A 8 12.06 3.15 23.64
CA LYS A 8 11.40 3.07 22.33
C LYS A 8 12.28 2.27 21.36
N ALA A 9 11.67 1.30 20.68
CA ALA A 9 12.38 0.50 19.67
C ALA A 9 12.83 1.40 18.50
N ILE A 10 14.07 1.19 18.06
CA ILE A 10 14.61 1.84 16.86
C ILE A 10 13.94 1.15 15.66
N LYS A 11 13.14 1.90 14.91
CA LYS A 11 12.49 1.39 13.71
C LYS A 11 13.44 1.55 12.53
N TYR A 12 13.61 0.49 11.78
CA TYR A 12 14.33 0.48 10.51
C TYR A 12 13.31 0.51 9.36
N PRO A 13 13.72 0.91 8.15
CA PRO A 13 12.85 0.87 6.96
C PRO A 13 12.19 -0.50 6.76
N SER A 14 12.90 -1.57 7.14
CA SER A 14 12.44 -2.96 7.04
C SER A 14 11.50 -3.43 8.18
N THR A 15 11.35 -2.63 9.24
CA THR A 15 10.55 -3.03 10.41
C THR A 15 9.06 -3.16 10.10
N ASP A 16 8.60 -2.55 9.00
CA ASP A 16 7.20 -2.59 8.58
C ASP A 16 6.96 -3.32 7.25
N ASP A 17 7.95 -4.08 6.76
CA ASP A 17 7.88 -4.78 5.47
C ASP A 17 6.67 -5.71 5.38
N THR A 18 6.31 -6.37 6.48
CA THR A 18 5.12 -7.23 6.53
C THR A 18 3.84 -6.44 6.26
N LYS A 19 3.70 -5.23 6.82
CA LYS A 19 2.51 -4.40 6.57
C LYS A 19 2.51 -3.85 5.15
N THR A 20 3.67 -3.44 4.64
CA THR A 20 3.82 -3.00 3.25
C THR A 20 3.44 -4.11 2.28
N ARG A 21 3.93 -5.34 2.51
CA ARG A 21 3.58 -6.52 1.72
C ARG A 21 2.07 -6.79 1.73
N VAL A 22 1.43 -6.73 2.90
CA VAL A 22 -0.03 -6.94 3.01
C VAL A 22 -0.79 -5.86 2.23
N ALA A 23 -0.37 -4.60 2.32
CA ALA A 23 -0.99 -3.51 1.57
C ALA A 23 -0.90 -3.72 0.06
N VAL A 24 0.27 -4.11 -0.45
CA VAL A 24 0.46 -4.41 -1.89
C VAL A 24 -0.36 -5.62 -2.32
N GLN A 25 -0.42 -6.68 -1.51
CA GLN A 25 -1.20 -7.87 -1.85
C GLN A 25 -2.71 -7.55 -1.95
N ASN A 26 -3.24 -6.72 -1.06
CA ASN A 26 -4.64 -6.31 -1.12
C ASN A 26 -4.93 -5.53 -2.41
N ILE A 27 -4.03 -4.63 -2.80
CA ILE A 27 -4.12 -3.89 -4.06
C ILE A 27 -4.17 -4.85 -5.27
N LEU A 28 -3.28 -5.86 -5.30
CA LEU A 28 -3.26 -6.85 -6.38
C LEU A 28 -4.55 -7.67 -6.43
N ASN A 29 -5.06 -8.10 -5.28
CA ASN A 29 -6.32 -8.86 -5.18
C ASN A 29 -7.53 -8.02 -5.64
N ASP A 30 -7.52 -6.72 -5.38
CA ASP A 30 -8.57 -5.80 -5.82
C ASP A 30 -8.52 -5.55 -7.34
N ILE A 31 -7.32 -5.43 -7.92
CA ILE A 31 -7.12 -5.38 -9.38
C ILE A 31 -7.60 -6.68 -10.03
N GLU A 32 -7.34 -7.84 -9.43
CA GLU A 32 -7.78 -9.13 -9.99
C GLU A 32 -9.31 -9.23 -10.08
N LYS A 33 -10.02 -8.67 -9.10
CA LYS A 33 -11.49 -8.69 -9.04
C LYS A 33 -12.14 -7.64 -9.96
N ARG A 34 -11.64 -6.40 -9.95
CA ARG A 34 -12.24 -5.26 -10.67
C ARG A 34 -11.63 -5.01 -12.05
N ARG A 35 -10.49 -5.64 -12.35
CA ARG A 35 -9.73 -5.55 -13.62
C ARG A 35 -9.53 -4.09 -14.06
N GLU A 36 -10.25 -3.64 -15.09
CA GLU A 36 -10.05 -2.32 -15.68
C GLU A 36 -10.40 -1.16 -14.75
N GLU A 37 -11.48 -1.26 -13.97
CA GLU A 37 -11.87 -0.19 -13.04
C GLU A 37 -10.84 -0.03 -11.92
N GLY A 38 -10.34 -1.15 -11.39
CA GLY A 38 -9.31 -1.15 -10.35
C GLY A 38 -7.99 -0.52 -10.82
N ILE A 39 -7.60 -0.78 -12.07
CA ILE A 39 -6.40 -0.18 -12.67
C ILE A 39 -6.59 1.34 -12.84
N LYS A 40 -7.73 1.79 -13.39
CA LYS A 40 -8.04 3.23 -13.54
C LYS A 40 -8.01 3.97 -12.21
N GLU A 41 -8.60 3.40 -11.15
CA GLU A 41 -8.60 4.01 -9.81
C GLU A 41 -7.19 4.12 -9.21
N ILE A 42 -6.36 3.09 -9.40
CA ILE A 42 -4.99 3.05 -8.86
C ILE A 42 -4.08 4.00 -9.62
N THR A 43 -4.10 3.98 -10.96
CA THR A 43 -3.32 4.89 -11.79
C THR A 43 -3.71 6.35 -11.54
N LYS A 44 -5.00 6.64 -11.35
CA LYS A 44 -5.45 7.98 -10.93
C LYS A 44 -4.91 8.39 -9.56
N LYS A 45 -4.84 7.45 -8.61
CA LYS A 45 -4.39 7.72 -7.24
C LYS A 45 -2.88 7.93 -7.12
N PHE A 46 -2.08 7.09 -7.79
CA PHE A 46 -0.62 7.11 -7.67
C PHE A 46 0.04 8.01 -8.71
N ASP A 47 -0.40 7.93 -9.97
CA ASP A 47 0.22 8.65 -11.09
C ASP A 47 -0.49 9.97 -11.42
N LYS A 48 -1.61 10.28 -10.74
CA LYS A 48 -2.49 11.44 -11.03
C LYS A 48 -2.92 11.51 -12.50
N TYR A 49 -2.98 10.36 -13.16
CA TYR A 49 -3.27 10.25 -14.58
C TYR A 49 -4.70 9.77 -14.78
N GLU A 50 -5.47 10.54 -15.55
CA GLU A 50 -6.88 10.26 -15.88
C GLU A 50 -7.08 9.91 -17.37
N GLY A 51 -6.02 9.69 -18.14
CA GLY A 51 -6.14 9.37 -19.56
C GLY A 51 -6.64 7.94 -19.80
N GLU A 52 -7.02 7.65 -21.06
CA GLU A 52 -7.47 6.31 -21.46
C GLU A 52 -6.36 5.27 -21.24
N ILE A 53 -6.62 4.34 -20.33
CA ILE A 53 -5.81 3.15 -20.12
C ILE A 53 -6.42 2.06 -21.01
N ILE A 54 -5.81 1.82 -22.17
CA ILE A 54 -6.17 0.71 -23.06
C ILE A 54 -5.47 -0.53 -22.51
N VAL A 55 -6.23 -1.44 -21.93
CA VAL A 55 -5.74 -2.76 -21.51
C VAL A 55 -6.05 -3.73 -22.66
N SER A 56 -5.01 -4.25 -23.32
CA SER A 56 -5.17 -5.19 -24.46
C SER A 56 -5.44 -6.62 -24.01
#